data_AF-A0A6A5F8I4-F1
#
_entry.id   AF-A0A6A5F8I4-F1
#
_cell.length_a   1.000
_cell.length_b   1.000
_cell.length_c   1.000
_cell.angle_alpha   90.00
_cell.angle_beta   90.00
_cell.angle_gamma   90.00
#
_symmetry.space_group_name_H-M   'P 1'
#
loop_
_entity.id
_entity.type
_entity.pdbx_description
1 polymer ?
#
loop_
_entity_poly.entity_id
_entity_poly.type
_entity_poly.pdbx_seq_one_letter_code
_entity_poly.pdbx_strand_id
1 'polypeptide(L)'
;MAYSTSTIAQGCFGKVYKEKYNDNWAAIKKVPHNLISKKDLERECEVYNKAKHPNIVKLLGNINLRDGKWIIPLEFIFGEDLETTIFKTSKSKIQLTPSIRGTIIIGMCEGLLHLHSKDVVHQDLKPENIMVEHNTNRAVIIDLGLAKFFRYGLNSAVDMGNEAYAAPEVLERGVQRDQRSDVWAMGKIIAELCARIRLYTPTVCPAKIKETLLDQPYCHAVCRMVEPDPTLRASMGGVISEIRKAGSACIVPSAPVQKDHLKPPAPQINRTEEINKHQALVPAGRTELTQDFMKMKLYQEAAKDLPCNLPPTGRVVIRHFEEKNGEVGTWEQKEVVTRDGKIVEFNDIKFNK
;
A
#
# COMPACT_ATOMS: atom_id res chain seq x y z
N MET A 1 20.17 28.55 -4.00
CA MET A 1 18.89 27.96 -3.57
C MET A 1 19.07 26.45 -3.56
N ALA A 2 19.09 25.82 -2.38
CA ALA A 2 19.34 24.38 -2.26
C ALA A 2 18.05 23.61 -2.57
N TYR A 3 17.97 23.02 -3.77
CA TYR A 3 16.98 21.99 -4.06
C TYR A 3 17.40 20.73 -3.31
N SER A 4 16.54 20.20 -2.44
CA SER A 4 16.69 18.81 -2.00
C SER A 4 16.26 17.94 -3.16
N THR A 5 17.23 17.39 -3.92
CA THR A 5 17.00 16.61 -5.13
C THR A 5 16.68 15.14 -4.85
N SER A 6 16.59 14.74 -3.58
CA SER A 6 16.24 13.37 -3.20
C SER A 6 14.78 13.06 -3.55
N THR A 7 14.59 12.04 -4.39
CA THR A 7 13.29 11.45 -4.66
C THR A 7 12.72 10.92 -3.33
N ILE A 8 11.52 11.37 -2.96
CA ILE A 8 10.86 10.92 -1.72
C ILE A 8 9.99 9.69 -1.97
N ALA A 9 9.53 9.49 -3.20
CA ALA A 9 8.79 8.29 -3.61
C ALA A 9 8.92 8.07 -5.13
N GLN A 10 8.82 6.82 -5.55
CA GLN A 10 8.73 6.43 -6.95
C GLN A 10 7.53 5.50 -7.13
N GLY A 11 6.60 5.86 -8.00
CA GLY A 11 5.44 5.05 -8.37
C GLY A 11 5.45 4.70 -9.86
N CYS A 12 4.42 3.96 -10.30
CA CYS A 12 4.27 3.50 -11.69
C CYS A 12 4.28 4.65 -12.71
N PHE A 13 3.73 5.80 -12.33
CA PHE A 13 3.53 6.95 -13.23
C PHE A 13 4.59 8.04 -13.09
N GLY A 14 5.53 7.94 -12.15
CA GLY A 14 6.53 8.98 -11.97
C GLY A 14 7.25 9.00 -10.63
N LYS A 15 8.05 10.06 -10.45
CA LYS A 15 8.83 10.31 -9.24
C LYS A 15 8.27 11.52 -8.50
N VAL A 16 8.24 11.43 -7.18
CA VAL A 16 7.83 12.52 -6.29
C VAL A 16 9.07 13.09 -5.62
N TYR A 17 9.17 14.41 -5.61
CA TYR A 17 10.28 15.15 -5.04
C TYR A 17 9.80 16.10 -3.96
N LYS A 18 10.60 16.29 -2.91
CA LYS A 18 10.36 17.35 -1.94
C LYS A 18 11.05 18.62 -2.42
N GLU A 19 10.28 19.56 -2.94
CA GLU A 19 10.81 20.82 -3.49
C GLU A 19 10.06 22.02 -2.90
N LYS A 20 10.63 23.22 -3.07
CA LYS A 20 9.94 24.47 -2.72
C LYS A 20 8.98 24.86 -3.85
N TYR A 21 7.74 25.15 -3.50
CA TYR A 21 6.69 25.69 -4.38
C TYR A 21 6.05 26.88 -3.66
N ASN A 22 6.12 28.08 -4.26
CA ASN A 22 5.68 29.34 -3.63
C ASN A 22 6.21 29.49 -2.19
N ASP A 23 7.53 29.36 -2.02
CA ASP A 23 8.27 29.40 -0.74
C ASP A 23 7.92 28.34 0.32
N ASN A 24 6.96 27.46 0.05
CA ASN A 24 6.53 26.39 0.93
C ASN A 24 7.04 25.03 0.45
N TRP A 25 7.22 24.07 1.37
CA TRP A 25 7.58 22.71 0.97
C TRP A 25 6.38 22.03 0.30
N ALA A 26 6.63 21.37 -0.83
CA ALA A 26 5.65 20.66 -1.62
C ALA A 26 6.17 19.29 -2.06
N ALA A 27 5.24 18.37 -2.27
CA ALA A 27 5.48 17.10 -2.93
C ALA A 27 5.23 17.29 -4.43
N ILE A 28 6.29 17.40 -5.22
CA ILE A 28 6.21 17.60 -6.66
C ILE A 28 6.21 16.25 -7.36
N LYS A 29 5.04 15.79 -7.80
CA LYS A 29 4.89 14.59 -8.63
C LYS A 29 5.20 14.96 -10.08
N LYS A 30 6.20 14.30 -10.67
CA LYS A 30 6.62 14.50 -12.06
C LYS A 30 6.26 13.28 -12.90
N VAL A 31 5.34 13.45 -13.85
CA VAL A 31 4.82 12.37 -14.72
C VAL A 31 5.26 12.64 -16.16
N PRO A 32 5.98 11.73 -16.83
CA PRO A 32 6.29 11.87 -18.26
C PRO A 32 5.02 12.10 -19.10
N HIS A 33 5.04 13.10 -19.97
CA HIS A 33 3.83 13.52 -20.71
C HIS A 33 3.27 12.45 -21.65
N ASN A 34 4.09 11.46 -22.03
CA ASN A 34 3.69 10.33 -22.87
C ASN A 34 2.95 9.23 -22.10
N LEU A 35 2.98 9.24 -20.76
CA LEU A 35 2.30 8.25 -19.93
C LEU A 35 0.87 8.64 -19.56
N ILE A 36 0.53 9.93 -19.64
CA ILE A 36 -0.81 10.43 -19.33
C ILE A 36 -1.22 11.49 -20.35
N SER A 37 -2.39 11.28 -20.96
CA SER A 37 -2.94 12.27 -21.89
C SER A 37 -3.31 13.57 -21.15
N LYS A 38 -3.28 14.70 -21.85
CA LYS A 38 -3.73 15.99 -21.27
C LYS A 38 -5.16 15.90 -20.70
N LYS A 39 -6.04 15.15 -21.39
CA LYS A 39 -7.43 14.94 -20.98
C LYS A 39 -7.53 14.16 -19.68
N ASP A 40 -6.72 13.12 -19.51
CA ASP A 40 -6.70 12.34 -18.27
C ASP A 40 -6.09 13.12 -17.11
N LEU A 41 -5.10 13.96 -17.39
CA LEU A 41 -4.54 14.88 -16.41
C LEU A 41 -5.54 15.96 -15.96
N GLU A 42 -6.32 16.52 -16.90
CA GLU A 42 -7.40 17.47 -16.58
C GLU A 42 -8.45 16.81 -15.66
N ARG A 43 -8.78 15.54 -15.91
CA ARG A 43 -9.66 14.75 -15.02
C ARG A 43 -9.03 14.53 -13.64
N GLU A 44 -7.74 14.18 -13.55
CA GLU A 44 -7.02 14.04 -12.28
C GLU A 44 -7.01 15.38 -11.50
N CYS A 45 -6.80 16.50 -12.20
CA CYS A 45 -6.89 17.85 -11.62
C CYS A 45 -8.28 18.15 -11.05
N GLU A 46 -9.34 17.77 -11.78
CA GLU A 46 -10.72 17.91 -11.29
C GLU A 46 -10.97 17.10 -10.02
N VAL A 47 -10.41 15.90 -9.91
CA VAL A 47 -10.53 15.07 -8.70
C VAL A 47 -9.93 15.81 -7.51
N TYR A 48 -8.68 16.31 -7.63
CA TYR A 48 -8.04 17.09 -6.57
C TYR A 48 -8.86 18.33 -6.18
N ASN A 49 -9.43 19.03 -7.16
CA ASN A 49 -10.21 20.24 -6.92
C ASN A 49 -11.55 19.98 -6.23
N LYS A 50 -12.17 18.82 -6.47
CA LYS A 50 -13.43 18.40 -5.82
C LYS A 50 -13.20 17.81 -4.42
N ALA A 51 -12.04 17.17 -4.19
CA ALA A 51 -11.70 16.45 -2.96
C ALA A 51 -11.05 17.33 -1.86
N LYS A 52 -11.60 18.52 -1.60
CA LYS A 52 -11.05 19.45 -0.61
C LYS A 52 -11.44 19.05 0.82
N HIS A 53 -10.54 18.36 1.51
CA HIS A 53 -10.75 17.87 2.88
C HIS A 53 -9.42 17.84 3.68
N PRO A 54 -9.41 18.05 5.01
CA PRO A 54 -8.19 18.00 5.83
C PRO A 54 -7.45 16.65 5.80
N ASN A 55 -8.15 15.56 5.52
CA ASN A 55 -7.60 14.20 5.43
C ASN A 55 -7.37 13.71 4.00
N ILE A 56 -7.33 14.61 3.02
CA ILE A 56 -7.00 14.32 1.62
C ILE A 56 -5.92 15.30 1.18
N VAL A 57 -4.92 14.81 0.44
CA VAL A 57 -3.83 15.66 -0.05
C VAL A 57 -4.35 16.77 -0.96
N LYS A 58 -3.84 17.98 -0.76
CA LYS A 58 -4.25 19.15 -1.55
C LYS A 58 -3.37 19.34 -2.77
N LEU A 59 -3.98 19.73 -3.88
CA LEU A 59 -3.29 20.33 -5.01
C LEU A 59 -3.02 21.81 -4.68
N LEU A 60 -1.75 22.23 -4.75
CA LEU A 60 -1.29 23.56 -4.34
C LEU A 60 -1.39 24.60 -5.46
N GLY A 61 -1.56 24.17 -6.70
CA GLY A 61 -1.66 25.08 -7.84
C GLY A 61 -1.82 24.35 -9.17
N ASN A 62 -1.64 25.10 -10.26
CA ASN A 62 -1.87 24.58 -11.61
C ASN A 62 -0.87 23.48 -11.98
N ILE A 63 -1.38 22.44 -12.65
CA ILE A 63 -0.57 21.43 -13.28
C ILE A 63 0.02 22.01 -14.57
N ASN A 64 1.33 21.93 -14.74
CA ASN A 64 2.03 22.51 -15.90
C ASN A 64 2.99 21.50 -16.53
N LEU A 65 3.25 21.65 -17.83
CA LEU A 65 4.24 20.85 -18.56
C LEU A 65 5.61 21.54 -18.47
N ARG A 66 6.62 20.82 -17.99
CA ARG A 66 8.00 21.30 -17.94
C ARG A 66 8.96 20.16 -18.25
N ASP A 67 9.91 20.39 -19.16
CA ASP A 67 10.95 19.42 -19.54
C ASP A 67 10.36 18.05 -19.92
N GLY A 68 9.26 18.05 -20.68
CA GLY A 68 8.55 16.84 -21.13
C GLY A 68 7.79 16.09 -20.03
N LYS A 69 7.59 16.68 -18.85
CA LYS A 69 6.90 16.08 -17.70
C LYS A 69 5.81 17.00 -17.16
N TRP A 70 4.66 16.43 -16.85
CA TRP A 70 3.63 17.09 -16.06
C TRP A 70 4.11 17.26 -14.62
N ILE A 71 3.99 18.48 -14.11
CA ILE A 71 4.40 18.88 -12.78
C ILE A 71 3.12 19.10 -11.96
N ILE A 72 2.89 18.24 -10.98
CA ILE A 72 1.71 18.26 -10.11
C ILE A 72 2.17 18.67 -8.71
N PRO A 73 1.92 19.92 -8.28
CA PRO A 73 2.35 20.41 -6.98
C PRO A 73 1.35 20.02 -5.88
N LEU A 74 1.73 19.09 -5.02
CA LEU A 74 0.89 18.59 -3.93
C LEU A 74 1.38 19.07 -2.55
N GLU A 75 0.47 19.13 -1.58
CA GLU A 75 0.77 19.34 -0.17
C GLU A 75 1.84 18.33 0.29
N PHE A 76 2.92 18.82 0.89
CA PHE A 76 3.91 17.96 1.53
C PHE A 76 3.50 17.65 2.97
N ILE A 77 3.29 16.36 3.26
CA ILE A 77 2.95 15.90 4.60
C ILE A 77 4.23 15.63 5.40
N PHE A 78 4.42 16.35 6.51
CA PHE A 78 5.55 16.15 7.42
C PHE A 78 5.28 14.96 8.35
N GLY A 79 5.44 13.77 7.81
CA GLY A 79 5.04 12.53 8.46
C GLY A 79 5.76 11.30 7.93
N GLU A 80 5.15 10.15 8.16
CA GLU A 80 5.53 8.85 7.62
C GLU A 80 4.31 8.16 7.02
N ASP A 81 4.52 7.19 6.12
CA ASP A 81 3.45 6.37 5.58
C ASP A 81 2.90 5.40 6.63
N LEU A 82 1.61 5.07 6.53
CA LEU A 82 0.93 4.19 7.48
C LEU A 82 1.50 2.77 7.47
N GLU A 83 2.04 2.32 6.33
CA GLU A 83 2.79 1.06 6.21
C GLU A 83 3.96 1.01 7.21
N THR A 84 4.74 2.10 7.29
CA THR A 84 5.81 2.29 8.26
C THR A 84 5.28 2.36 9.69
N THR A 85 4.20 3.12 9.92
CA THR A 85 3.56 3.23 11.24
C THR A 85 3.06 1.88 11.78
N ILE A 86 2.47 1.02 10.93
CA ILE A 86 1.92 -0.26 11.36
C ILE A 86 3.04 -1.31 11.52
N PHE A 87 3.88 -1.50 10.49
CA PHE A 87 4.72 -2.69 10.34
C PHE A 87 6.21 -2.47 10.60
N LYS A 88 6.69 -1.23 10.64
CA LYS A 88 8.11 -0.91 10.83
C LYS A 88 8.32 -0.18 12.15
N THR A 89 7.87 -0.78 13.25
CA THR A 89 7.89 -0.18 14.60
C THR A 89 9.24 0.40 15.02
N SER A 90 10.36 -0.23 14.64
CA SER A 90 11.72 0.27 14.94
C SER A 90 12.11 1.54 14.19
N LYS A 91 11.41 1.86 13.09
CA LYS A 91 11.61 3.06 12.26
C LYS A 91 10.52 4.12 12.50
N SER A 92 9.34 3.68 12.92
CA SER A 92 8.17 4.52 13.20
C SER A 92 8.49 5.57 14.26
N LYS A 93 8.19 6.84 13.96
CA LYS A 93 8.26 7.92 14.96
C LYS A 93 6.98 8.06 15.77
N ILE A 94 5.90 7.43 15.31
CA ILE A 94 4.60 7.47 15.96
C ILE A 94 4.46 6.29 16.92
N GLN A 95 4.05 6.59 18.17
CA GLN A 95 3.64 5.59 19.15
C GLN A 95 2.12 5.44 19.12
N LEU A 96 1.63 4.28 18.69
CA LEU A 96 0.18 4.01 18.51
C LEU A 96 -0.56 3.75 19.83
N THR A 97 -0.72 4.79 20.66
CA THR A 97 -1.65 4.78 21.79
C THR A 97 -3.10 4.65 21.30
N PRO A 98 -4.06 4.22 22.14
CA PRO A 98 -5.47 4.15 21.73
C PRO A 98 -6.01 5.49 21.18
N SER A 99 -5.63 6.61 21.80
CA SER A 99 -6.04 7.96 21.36
C SER A 99 -5.46 8.33 19.99
N ILE A 100 -4.16 8.07 19.77
CA ILE A 100 -3.51 8.32 18.47
C ILE A 100 -4.13 7.42 17.39
N ARG A 101 -4.36 6.14 17.70
CA ARG A 101 -5.03 5.21 16.80
C ARG A 101 -6.43 5.70 16.42
N GLY A 102 -7.20 6.19 17.39
CA GLY A 102 -8.52 6.79 17.12
C GLY A 102 -8.46 8.01 16.21
N THR A 103 -7.49 8.90 16.43
CA THR A 103 -7.25 10.07 15.58
C THR A 103 -6.97 9.67 14.13
N ILE A 104 -6.10 8.67 13.94
CA ILE A 104 -5.72 8.16 12.61
C ILE A 104 -6.94 7.50 11.93
N ILE A 105 -7.62 6.56 12.60
CA ILE A 105 -8.76 5.83 12.04
C ILE A 105 -9.90 6.77 11.65
N ILE A 106 -10.26 7.70 12.54
CA ILE A 106 -11.30 8.70 12.23
C ILE A 106 -10.87 9.52 11.01
N GLY A 107 -9.63 10.05 10.99
CA GLY A 107 -9.14 10.85 9.86
C GLY A 107 -9.18 10.12 8.52
N MET A 108 -8.74 8.85 8.48
CA MET A 108 -8.81 8.02 7.27
C MET A 108 -10.26 7.84 6.80
N CYS A 109 -11.18 7.55 7.72
CA CYS A 109 -12.58 7.31 7.39
C CYS A 109 -13.30 8.58 6.94
N GLU A 110 -13.01 9.74 7.54
CA GLU A 110 -13.55 11.04 7.10
C GLU A 110 -13.06 11.41 5.70
N GLY A 111 -11.77 11.19 5.42
CA GLY A 111 -11.18 11.40 4.10
C GLY A 111 -11.88 10.54 3.04
N LEU A 112 -12.06 9.25 3.32
CA LEU A 112 -12.71 8.35 2.36
C LEU A 112 -14.21 8.65 2.19
N LEU A 113 -14.92 8.95 3.28
CA LEU A 113 -16.31 9.40 3.23
C LEU A 113 -16.46 10.65 2.36
N HIS A 114 -15.54 11.61 2.48
CA HIS A 114 -15.55 12.81 1.66
C HIS A 114 -15.37 12.49 0.18
N LEU A 115 -14.39 11.64 -0.20
CA LEU A 115 -14.22 11.19 -1.59
C LEU A 115 -15.50 10.57 -2.15
N HIS A 116 -16.10 9.63 -1.40
CA HIS A 116 -17.33 8.96 -1.82
C HIS A 116 -18.51 9.93 -1.95
N SER A 117 -18.61 10.94 -1.08
CA SER A 117 -19.64 12.00 -1.18
C SER A 117 -19.50 12.89 -2.43
N LYS A 118 -18.33 12.86 -3.08
CA LYS A 118 -18.03 13.57 -4.33
C LYS A 118 -18.04 12.64 -5.56
N ASP A 119 -18.56 11.43 -5.40
CA ASP A 119 -18.58 10.39 -6.44
C ASP A 119 -17.17 10.02 -6.96
N VAL A 120 -16.16 10.11 -6.08
CA VAL A 120 -14.76 9.74 -6.37
C VAL A 120 -14.46 8.40 -5.71
N VAL A 121 -13.98 7.43 -6.51
CA VAL A 121 -13.46 6.15 -6.03
C VAL A 121 -11.93 6.22 -6.06
N HIS A 122 -11.25 5.81 -4.98
CA HIS A 122 -9.79 5.87 -4.89
C HIS A 122 -9.09 4.77 -5.69
N GLN A 123 -9.59 3.53 -5.64
CA GLN A 123 -9.13 2.36 -6.41
C GLN A 123 -7.76 1.75 -6.03
N ASP A 124 -6.95 2.41 -5.21
CA ASP A 124 -5.63 1.93 -4.77
C ASP A 124 -5.37 2.29 -3.30
N LEU A 125 -6.38 2.09 -2.46
CA LEU A 125 -6.20 2.25 -1.02
C LEU A 125 -5.27 1.16 -0.48
N LYS A 126 -4.18 1.59 0.12
CA LYS A 126 -3.20 0.78 0.84
C LYS A 126 -2.47 1.66 1.86
N PRO A 127 -1.83 1.10 2.90
CA PRO A 127 -1.15 1.88 3.93
C PRO A 127 -0.06 2.81 3.39
N GLU A 128 0.61 2.47 2.28
CA GLU A 128 1.59 3.34 1.63
C GLU A 128 0.97 4.62 1.05
N ASN A 129 -0.32 4.60 0.73
CA ASN A 129 -1.07 5.74 0.19
C ASN A 129 -1.79 6.55 1.30
N ILE A 130 -1.39 6.37 2.56
CA ILE A 130 -1.90 7.13 3.71
C ILE A 130 -0.70 7.66 4.49
N MET A 131 -0.54 8.97 4.53
CA MET A 131 0.48 9.64 5.34
C MET A 131 -0.07 9.97 6.72
N VAL A 132 0.74 9.84 7.76
CA VAL A 132 0.40 10.28 9.12
C VAL A 132 1.39 11.35 9.58
N GLU A 133 0.88 12.52 9.92
CA GLU A 133 1.71 13.64 10.42
C GLU A 133 2.28 13.35 11.80
N HIS A 134 3.58 13.61 12.00
CA HIS A 134 4.23 13.36 13.29
C HIS A 134 3.68 14.24 14.43
N ASN A 135 3.30 15.48 14.14
CA ASN A 135 2.93 16.45 15.19
C ASN A 135 1.46 16.33 15.60
N THR A 136 0.58 16.07 14.64
CA THR A 136 -0.88 16.12 14.83
C THR A 136 -1.52 14.72 14.80
N ASN A 137 -0.79 13.71 14.32
CA ASN A 137 -1.31 12.39 13.98
C ASN A 137 -2.45 12.42 12.94
N ARG A 138 -2.56 13.53 12.19
CA ARG A 138 -3.52 13.67 11.10
C ARG A 138 -3.17 12.67 10.00
N ALA A 139 -4.11 11.76 9.72
CA ALA A 139 -4.03 10.87 8.57
C ALA A 139 -4.46 11.62 7.29
N VAL A 140 -3.71 11.47 6.22
CA VAL A 140 -3.97 12.11 4.93
C VAL A 140 -3.87 11.07 3.84
N ILE A 141 -4.98 10.84 3.13
CA ILE A 141 -5.03 10.00 1.94
C ILE A 141 -4.28 10.73 0.81
N ILE A 142 -3.31 10.04 0.23
CA ILE A 142 -2.47 10.53 -0.87
C ILE A 142 -2.70 9.69 -2.14
N ASP A 143 -2.09 10.12 -3.24
CA ASP A 143 -2.12 9.45 -4.54
C ASP A 143 -3.53 9.16 -5.10
N LEU A 144 -4.18 10.24 -5.57
CA LEU A 144 -5.44 10.17 -6.30
C LEU A 144 -5.24 9.85 -7.79
N GLY A 145 -4.06 9.38 -8.21
CA GLY A 145 -3.69 9.20 -9.62
C GLY A 145 -4.48 8.10 -10.35
N LEU A 146 -5.14 7.21 -9.59
CA LEU A 146 -6.06 6.20 -10.12
C LEU A 146 -7.53 6.52 -9.82
N ALA A 147 -7.81 7.68 -9.21
CA ALA A 147 -9.15 8.00 -8.79
C ALA A 147 -10.05 8.35 -9.99
N LYS A 148 -11.26 7.78 -10.04
CA LYS A 148 -12.22 8.00 -11.13
C LYS A 148 -13.60 8.41 -10.63
N PHE A 149 -14.34 9.14 -11.48
CA PHE A 149 -15.73 9.53 -11.23
C PHE A 149 -16.71 8.40 -11.55
N PHE A 150 -17.67 8.18 -10.65
CA PHE A 150 -18.76 7.21 -10.88
C PHE A 150 -19.71 7.63 -12.02
N ARG A 151 -19.88 8.93 -12.27
CA ARG A 151 -20.99 9.48 -13.08
C ARG A 151 -20.90 9.31 -14.60
N TYR A 152 -19.82 8.75 -15.15
CA TYR A 152 -19.65 8.70 -16.62
C TYR A 152 -19.35 7.32 -17.22
N GLY A 153 -19.50 6.23 -16.45
CA GLY A 153 -19.32 4.87 -17.00
C GLY A 153 -17.97 4.64 -17.70
N LEU A 154 -16.96 5.48 -17.39
CA LEU A 154 -15.61 5.38 -17.95
C LEU A 154 -14.85 4.32 -17.19
N ASN A 155 -15.25 3.11 -17.55
CA ASN A 155 -14.93 1.79 -17.04
C ASN A 155 -13.54 1.31 -17.51
N SER A 156 -12.51 2.13 -17.43
CA SER A 156 -11.15 1.70 -17.82
C SER A 156 -10.39 1.10 -16.64
N ALA A 157 -10.86 -0.03 -16.10
CA ALA A 157 -10.16 -0.80 -15.08
C ALA A 157 -9.50 -2.02 -15.70
N VAL A 158 -8.48 -1.79 -16.52
CA VAL A 158 -7.49 -2.82 -16.87
C VAL A 158 -6.13 -2.20 -16.60
N ASP A 159 -5.76 -2.11 -15.33
CA ASP A 159 -4.40 -1.81 -14.94
C ASP A 159 -4.13 -2.34 -13.52
N MET A 160 -2.95 -2.93 -13.38
CA MET A 160 -2.43 -3.67 -12.22
C MET A 160 -2.51 -2.86 -10.92
N GLY A 161 -3.57 -3.09 -10.15
CA GLY A 161 -3.62 -2.70 -8.74
C GLY A 161 -2.89 -3.71 -7.86
N ASN A 162 -2.47 -3.28 -6.68
CA ASN A 162 -1.90 -4.17 -5.67
C ASN A 162 -2.99 -5.15 -5.17
N GLU A 163 -2.88 -6.43 -5.52
CA GLU A 163 -3.81 -7.49 -5.09
C GLU A 163 -3.85 -7.63 -3.56
N ALA A 164 -2.81 -7.18 -2.86
CA ALA A 164 -2.74 -7.23 -1.40
C ALA A 164 -3.83 -6.39 -0.70
N TYR A 165 -4.55 -5.48 -1.36
CA TYR A 165 -5.67 -4.75 -0.74
C TYR A 165 -6.94 -4.77 -1.60
N ALA A 166 -6.98 -5.64 -2.61
CA ALA A 166 -8.14 -5.78 -3.48
C ALA A 166 -9.26 -6.55 -2.76
N ALA A 167 -10.48 -6.06 -2.90
CA ALA A 167 -11.68 -6.74 -2.40
C ALA A 167 -11.92 -8.07 -3.15
N PRO A 168 -12.63 -9.05 -2.56
CA PRO A 168 -12.84 -10.37 -3.15
C PRO A 168 -13.40 -10.32 -4.57
N GLU A 169 -14.39 -9.45 -4.82
CA GLU A 169 -15.01 -9.30 -6.14
C GLU A 169 -14.03 -8.78 -7.21
N VAL A 170 -13.04 -8.00 -6.81
CA VAL A 170 -12.00 -7.47 -7.70
C VAL A 170 -11.00 -8.56 -8.08
N LEU A 171 -10.70 -9.48 -7.15
CA LEU A 171 -9.79 -10.62 -7.36
C LEU A 171 -10.44 -11.74 -8.19
N GLU A 172 -11.69 -12.09 -7.89
CA GLU A 172 -12.34 -13.27 -8.47
C GLU A 172 -12.93 -13.04 -9.87
N ARG A 173 -13.37 -11.82 -10.15
CA ARG A 173 -14.22 -11.55 -11.33
C ARG A 173 -13.66 -10.48 -12.26
N GLY A 174 -12.47 -9.95 -11.97
CA GLY A 174 -11.96 -8.76 -12.64
C GLY A 174 -12.96 -7.60 -12.60
N VAL A 175 -13.87 -7.60 -11.62
CA VAL A 175 -14.93 -6.59 -11.49
C VAL A 175 -14.30 -5.25 -11.20
N GLN A 176 -14.89 -4.22 -11.76
CA GLN A 176 -14.37 -2.87 -11.65
C GLN A 176 -14.44 -2.38 -10.20
N ARG A 177 -13.36 -1.74 -9.77
CA ARG A 177 -13.26 -1.11 -8.47
C ARG A 177 -14.28 0.02 -8.36
N ASP A 178 -15.11 -0.03 -7.33
CA ASP A 178 -16.08 1.00 -6.96
C ASP A 178 -15.91 1.43 -5.49
N GLN A 179 -16.82 2.28 -4.99
CA GLN A 179 -16.77 2.75 -3.61
C GLN A 179 -16.76 1.61 -2.57
N ARG A 180 -17.41 0.48 -2.87
CA ARG A 180 -17.47 -0.67 -1.95
C ARG A 180 -16.14 -1.38 -1.87
N SER A 181 -15.39 -1.44 -2.98
CA SER A 181 -14.02 -1.98 -2.97
C SER A 181 -13.07 -1.13 -2.12
N ASP A 182 -13.22 0.21 -2.14
CA ASP A 182 -12.48 1.10 -1.25
C ASP A 182 -12.82 0.87 0.23
N VAL A 183 -14.12 0.68 0.54
CA VAL A 183 -14.56 0.39 1.92
C VAL A 183 -13.92 -0.89 2.44
N TRP A 184 -13.87 -1.94 1.61
CA TRP A 184 -13.24 -3.20 1.97
C TRP A 184 -11.76 -3.02 2.27
N ALA A 185 -11.03 -2.32 1.39
CA ALA A 185 -9.61 -2.02 1.58
C ALA A 185 -9.38 -1.23 2.88
N MET A 186 -10.19 -0.21 3.14
CA MET A 186 -10.13 0.56 4.38
C MET A 186 -10.41 -0.31 5.62
N GLY A 187 -11.39 -1.22 5.55
CA GLY A 187 -11.69 -2.15 6.64
C GLY A 187 -10.50 -3.05 6.98
N LYS A 188 -9.84 -3.60 5.95
CA LYS A 188 -8.59 -4.35 6.11
C LYS A 188 -7.50 -3.50 6.77
N ILE A 189 -7.26 -2.27 6.28
CA ILE A 189 -6.25 -1.36 6.83
C ILE A 189 -6.50 -1.06 8.31
N ILE A 190 -7.76 -0.81 8.70
CA ILE A 190 -8.12 -0.55 10.10
C ILE A 190 -7.85 -1.79 10.97
N ALA A 191 -8.16 -2.99 10.48
CA ALA A 191 -7.89 -4.22 11.20
C ALA A 191 -6.38 -4.43 11.44
N GLU A 192 -5.57 -4.23 10.39
CA GLU A 192 -4.12 -4.32 10.47
C GLU A 192 -3.53 -3.25 11.42
N LEU A 193 -4.05 -2.02 11.39
CA LEU A 193 -3.65 -0.96 12.30
C LEU A 193 -3.99 -1.29 13.76
N CYS A 194 -5.15 -1.88 14.02
CA CYS A 194 -5.60 -2.26 15.36
C CYS A 194 -4.80 -3.44 15.93
N ALA A 195 -4.54 -4.46 15.11
CA ALA A 195 -3.87 -5.68 15.53
C ALA A 195 -2.34 -5.65 15.38
N ARG A 196 -1.82 -4.69 14.60
CA ARG A 196 -0.40 -4.60 14.20
C ARG A 196 0.15 -5.87 13.55
N ILE A 197 -0.68 -6.54 12.76
CA ILE A 197 -0.32 -7.72 11.97
C ILE A 197 -0.75 -7.53 10.53
N ARG A 198 -0.01 -8.13 9.59
CA ARG A 198 -0.43 -8.16 8.18
C ARG A 198 -1.48 -9.25 8.02
N LEU A 199 -2.60 -8.91 7.42
CA LEU A 199 -3.64 -9.88 7.11
C LEU A 199 -3.46 -10.40 5.68
N TYR A 200 -3.54 -11.72 5.52
CA TYR A 200 -3.53 -12.35 4.20
C TYR A 200 -4.88 -12.11 3.51
N THR A 201 -4.88 -11.34 2.43
CA THR A 201 -6.07 -10.81 1.76
C THR A 201 -7.18 -11.83 1.51
N PRO A 202 -6.91 -13.04 0.96
CA PRO A 202 -7.96 -14.03 0.70
C PRO A 202 -8.66 -14.56 1.96
N THR A 203 -8.09 -14.37 3.15
CA THR A 203 -8.68 -14.82 4.42
C THR A 203 -9.49 -13.74 5.13
N VAL A 204 -9.46 -12.50 4.64
CA VAL A 204 -10.12 -11.37 5.30
C VAL A 204 -11.63 -11.48 5.08
N CYS A 205 -12.34 -11.73 6.17
CA CYS A 205 -13.80 -11.80 6.23
C CYS A 205 -14.26 -11.43 7.66
N PRO A 206 -15.57 -11.23 7.91
CA PRO A 206 -16.08 -10.88 9.23
C PRO A 206 -15.64 -11.85 10.34
N ALA A 207 -15.57 -13.16 10.07
CA ALA A 207 -15.11 -14.14 11.04
C ALA A 207 -13.63 -13.93 11.42
N LYS A 208 -12.77 -13.70 10.42
CA LYS A 208 -11.34 -13.42 10.65
C LYS A 208 -11.14 -12.10 11.41
N ILE A 209 -11.95 -11.08 11.12
CA ILE A 209 -11.91 -9.81 11.86
C ILE A 209 -12.30 -10.00 13.33
N LYS A 210 -13.35 -10.77 13.62
CA LYS A 210 -13.75 -11.09 15.01
C LYS A 210 -12.64 -11.81 15.77
N GLU A 211 -12.00 -12.79 15.14
CA GLU A 211 -10.85 -13.50 15.72
C GLU A 211 -9.67 -12.55 15.99
N THR A 212 -9.41 -11.63 15.05
CA THR A 212 -8.25 -10.73 15.10
C THR A 212 -8.45 -9.57 16.08
N LEU A 213 -9.64 -8.98 16.13
CA LEU A 213 -9.93 -7.77 16.89
C LEU A 213 -10.62 -8.05 18.23
N LEU A 214 -11.22 -9.23 18.44
CA LEU A 214 -11.93 -9.58 19.66
C LEU A 214 -12.90 -8.46 20.08
N ASP A 215 -12.76 -7.94 21.31
CA ASP A 215 -13.60 -6.90 21.89
C ASP A 215 -13.12 -5.47 21.57
N GLN A 216 -12.17 -5.29 20.65
CA GLN A 216 -11.73 -3.95 20.26
C GLN A 216 -12.90 -3.14 19.66
N PRO A 217 -12.97 -1.82 19.94
CA PRO A 217 -14.15 -1.01 19.68
C PRO A 217 -14.50 -0.85 18.19
N TYR A 218 -13.55 -1.12 17.28
CA TYR A 218 -13.75 -1.05 15.84
C TYR A 218 -14.26 -2.37 15.22
N CYS A 219 -14.27 -3.47 15.98
CA CYS A 219 -14.54 -4.82 15.46
C CYS A 219 -15.85 -4.90 14.66
N HIS A 220 -16.94 -4.38 15.22
CA HIS A 220 -18.25 -4.40 14.57
C HIS A 220 -18.29 -3.62 13.25
N ALA A 221 -17.81 -2.38 13.25
CA ALA A 221 -17.75 -1.55 12.06
C ALA A 221 -16.87 -2.18 10.97
N VAL A 222 -15.69 -2.68 11.35
CA VAL A 222 -14.76 -3.33 10.42
C VAL A 222 -15.34 -4.61 9.82
N CYS A 223 -16.07 -5.43 10.61
CA CYS A 223 -16.78 -6.59 10.07
C CYS A 223 -17.73 -6.21 8.92
N ARG A 224 -18.49 -5.13 9.09
CA ARG A 224 -19.42 -4.62 8.06
C ARG A 224 -18.70 -4.04 6.84
N MET A 225 -17.49 -3.53 7.02
CA MET A 225 -16.64 -3.01 5.93
C MET A 225 -16.04 -4.13 5.09
N VAL A 226 -15.69 -5.27 5.69
CA VAL A 226 -15.05 -6.41 4.99
C VAL A 226 -16.03 -7.51 4.59
N GLU A 227 -17.32 -7.22 4.55
CA GLU A 227 -18.35 -8.14 4.03
C GLU A 227 -18.00 -8.59 2.60
N PRO A 228 -17.84 -9.91 2.35
CA PRO A 228 -17.43 -10.41 1.04
C PRO A 228 -18.42 -10.05 -0.07
N ASP A 229 -19.73 -10.10 0.18
CA ASP A 229 -20.72 -9.67 -0.79
C ASP A 229 -20.77 -8.14 -0.87
N PRO A 230 -20.36 -7.50 -1.98
CA PRO A 230 -20.38 -6.05 -2.10
C PRO A 230 -21.80 -5.47 -1.98
N THR A 231 -22.86 -6.23 -2.24
CA THR A 231 -24.25 -5.74 -2.09
C THR A 231 -24.68 -5.64 -0.62
N LEU A 232 -24.07 -6.42 0.27
CA LEU A 232 -24.32 -6.42 1.71
C LEU A 232 -23.31 -5.54 2.47
N ARG A 233 -22.19 -5.22 1.84
CA ARG A 233 -21.13 -4.39 2.42
C ARG A 233 -21.62 -2.99 2.74
N ALA A 234 -21.30 -2.53 3.95
CA ALA A 234 -21.68 -1.19 4.37
C ALA A 234 -20.96 -0.13 3.54
N SER A 235 -21.61 1.02 3.33
CA SER A 235 -20.94 2.22 2.82
C SER A 235 -20.18 2.93 3.94
N MET A 236 -19.28 3.86 3.58
CA MET A 236 -18.64 4.74 4.58
C MET A 236 -19.67 5.49 5.43
N GLY A 237 -20.75 5.99 4.81
CA GLY A 237 -21.84 6.65 5.54
C GLY A 237 -22.55 5.71 6.52
N GLY A 238 -22.63 4.42 6.20
CA GLY A 238 -23.23 3.38 7.05
C GLY A 238 -22.39 2.99 8.26
N VAL A 239 -21.09 3.30 8.30
CA VAL A 239 -20.17 2.92 9.40
C VAL A 239 -19.56 4.11 10.15
N ILE A 240 -19.56 5.32 9.57
CA ILE A 240 -18.81 6.46 10.12
C ILE A 240 -19.21 6.83 11.55
N SER A 241 -20.50 6.73 11.90
CA SER A 241 -20.96 7.04 13.26
C SER A 241 -20.40 6.07 14.30
N GLU A 242 -20.29 4.79 13.95
CA GLU A 242 -19.71 3.77 14.83
C GLU A 242 -18.21 3.98 14.99
N ILE A 243 -17.51 4.28 13.89
CA ILE A 243 -16.08 4.61 13.91
C ILE A 243 -15.78 5.82 14.80
N ARG A 244 -16.56 6.91 14.67
CA ARG A 244 -16.42 8.10 15.51
C ARG A 244 -16.63 7.79 16.99
N LYS A 245 -17.65 6.99 17.30
CA LYS A 245 -17.94 6.57 18.69
C LYS A 245 -16.80 5.74 19.27
N ALA A 246 -16.31 4.76 18.50
CA ALA A 246 -15.19 3.91 18.88
C ALA A 246 -13.90 4.72 19.13
N GLY A 247 -13.57 5.67 18.24
CA GLY A 247 -12.38 6.50 18.40
C GLY A 247 -12.49 7.53 19.51
N SER A 248 -13.67 8.14 19.70
CA SER A 248 -13.88 9.10 20.78
C SER A 248 -13.72 8.46 22.16
N ALA A 249 -14.21 7.22 22.33
CA ALA A 249 -14.01 6.46 23.58
C ALA A 249 -12.52 6.20 23.90
N CYS A 250 -11.64 6.19 22.90
CA CYS A 250 -10.20 6.04 23.08
C CYS A 250 -9.46 7.38 23.29
N ILE A 251 -10.08 8.52 22.96
CA ILE A 251 -9.48 9.85 23.07
C ILE A 251 -9.68 10.45 24.47
N VAL A 252 -10.78 10.12 25.15
CA VAL A 252 -10.99 10.55 26.55
C VAL A 252 -10.04 9.75 27.46
N PRO A 253 -9.20 10.39 28.29
CA PRO A 253 -8.46 9.69 29.31
C PRO A 253 -9.47 9.05 30.27
N SER A 254 -9.39 7.73 30.46
CA SER A 254 -10.00 7.10 31.63
C SER A 254 -9.49 7.84 32.87
N ALA A 255 -10.40 8.33 33.71
CA ALA A 255 -10.06 8.95 34.99
C ALA A 255 -9.08 8.03 35.76
N PRO A 256 -8.09 8.59 36.49
CA PRO A 256 -7.11 7.78 37.17
C PRO A 256 -7.82 6.93 38.23
N VAL A 257 -7.74 5.61 38.05
CA VAL A 257 -8.04 4.66 39.13
C VAL A 257 -7.04 4.94 40.25
N GLN A 258 -7.52 5.44 41.39
CA GLN A 258 -6.73 5.53 42.62
C GLN A 258 -6.22 4.12 42.94
N LYS A 259 -4.92 3.90 42.72
CA LYS A 259 -4.23 2.74 43.29
C LYS A 259 -3.63 3.19 44.61
N ASP A 260 -4.27 2.76 45.69
CA ASP A 260 -3.77 2.92 47.04
C ASP A 260 -2.34 2.37 47.16
N HIS A 261 -1.52 3.16 47.84
CA HIS A 261 -0.13 2.90 48.10
C HIS A 261 0.08 1.71 49.05
N LEU A 262 0.76 0.67 48.57
CA LEU A 262 1.52 -0.24 49.43
C LEU A 262 2.90 -0.47 48.80
N LYS A 263 3.92 0.16 49.39
CA LYS A 263 5.36 -0.11 49.11
C LYS A 263 5.76 -1.46 49.70
N PRO A 264 6.60 -2.23 48.98
CA PRO A 264 7.57 -3.10 49.63
C PRO A 264 9.02 -2.60 49.44
N PRO A 265 9.94 -2.97 50.35
CA PRO A 265 11.29 -2.41 50.45
C PRO A 265 12.29 -3.05 49.46
N ALA A 266 13.37 -2.32 49.16
CA ALA A 266 14.57 -2.84 48.51
C ALA A 266 15.39 -3.71 49.48
N PRO A 267 16.18 -4.67 48.97
CA PRO A 267 17.63 -4.47 49.08
C PRO A 267 18.51 -5.06 47.95
N GLN A 268 19.58 -4.31 47.69
CA GLN A 268 21.00 -4.68 47.52
C GLN A 268 21.54 -5.46 46.30
N ILE A 269 22.73 -4.97 45.95
CA ILE A 269 23.66 -5.24 44.85
C ILE A 269 24.40 -6.57 45.07
N ASN A 270 24.70 -7.29 43.98
CA ASN A 270 26.03 -7.90 43.82
C ASN A 270 26.43 -8.06 42.34
N ARG A 271 27.65 -7.60 42.05
CA ARG A 271 28.39 -7.72 40.79
C ARG A 271 28.88 -9.15 40.61
N THR A 272 28.95 -9.62 39.37
CA THR A 272 30.16 -10.30 38.86
C THR A 272 30.27 -10.09 37.35
N GLU A 273 31.50 -9.79 36.93
CA GLU A 273 31.96 -9.50 35.58
C GLU A 273 32.15 -10.80 34.78
N GLU A 274 32.02 -10.75 33.45
CA GLU A 274 32.97 -11.45 32.58
C GLU A 274 33.07 -10.81 31.19
N ILE A 275 34.30 -10.83 30.68
CA ILE A 275 34.88 -10.01 29.62
C ILE A 275 35.22 -10.93 28.43
N ASN A 276 34.88 -10.56 27.18
CA ASN A 276 35.83 -10.42 26.05
C ASN A 276 35.18 -10.39 24.63
N LYS A 277 35.56 -9.32 23.89
CA LYS A 277 36.13 -9.26 22.52
C LYS A 277 35.50 -10.08 21.37
N HIS A 278 35.16 -9.40 20.27
CA HIS A 278 36.03 -9.35 19.07
C HIS A 278 35.65 -8.27 18.04
N GLN A 279 36.69 -7.77 17.38
CA GLN A 279 36.77 -6.71 16.38
C GLN A 279 36.41 -7.18 14.95
N ALA A 280 36.22 -6.17 14.11
CA ALA A 280 35.95 -6.13 12.66
C ALA A 280 36.72 -7.12 11.77
N LEU A 281 36.12 -7.46 10.62
CA LEU A 281 36.80 -7.78 9.34
C LEU A 281 35.82 -7.72 8.14
N VAL A 282 36.29 -7.11 7.05
CA VAL A 282 35.80 -7.13 5.65
C VAL A 282 37.08 -7.09 4.78
N PRO A 283 37.17 -7.57 3.51
CA PRO A 283 36.48 -8.63 2.76
C PRO A 283 37.46 -9.63 2.07
N ALA A 284 36.95 -10.66 1.37
CA ALA A 284 37.63 -11.28 0.24
C ALA A 284 36.64 -11.97 -0.75
N GLY A 285 36.87 -11.84 -2.06
CA GLY A 285 36.31 -12.74 -3.07
C GLY A 285 35.61 -12.07 -4.27
N ARG A 286 36.37 -11.72 -5.32
CA ARG A 286 35.85 -11.19 -6.61
C ARG A 286 35.40 -12.29 -7.60
N THR A 287 35.29 -13.54 -7.17
CA THR A 287 35.05 -14.71 -8.05
C THR A 287 33.63 -15.27 -7.95
N GLU A 288 32.87 -14.98 -6.87
CA GLU A 288 31.47 -15.43 -6.71
C GLU A 288 30.47 -14.58 -7.52
N LEU A 289 30.82 -13.31 -7.76
CA LEU A 289 29.97 -12.35 -8.47
C LEU A 289 29.64 -12.78 -9.90
N THR A 290 30.49 -13.53 -10.60
CA THR A 290 30.21 -13.95 -11.99
C THR A 290 29.26 -15.14 -12.07
N GLN A 291 29.35 -16.10 -11.14
CA GLN A 291 28.39 -17.21 -11.06
C GLN A 291 27.02 -16.73 -10.59
N ASP A 292 26.98 -15.82 -9.62
CA ASP A 292 25.73 -15.22 -9.15
C ASP A 292 25.11 -14.31 -10.22
N PHE A 293 25.91 -13.58 -11.00
CA PHE A 293 25.40 -12.77 -12.11
C PHE A 293 24.89 -13.62 -13.28
N MET A 294 25.56 -14.74 -13.61
CA MET A 294 25.05 -15.69 -14.60
C MET A 294 23.75 -16.34 -14.12
N LYS A 295 23.67 -16.76 -12.85
CA LYS A 295 22.42 -17.25 -12.23
C LYS A 295 21.33 -16.19 -12.28
N MET A 296 21.64 -14.94 -11.91
CA MET A 296 20.67 -13.84 -11.90
C MET A 296 20.15 -13.51 -13.29
N LYS A 297 21.01 -13.59 -14.32
CA LYS A 297 20.62 -13.42 -15.71
C LYS A 297 19.77 -14.60 -16.21
N LEU A 298 20.12 -15.83 -15.82
CA LEU A 298 19.31 -17.03 -16.06
C LEU A 298 17.91 -16.90 -15.44
N TYR A 299 17.82 -16.41 -14.19
CA TYR A 299 16.56 -16.16 -13.50
C TYR A 299 15.73 -15.05 -14.14
N GLN A 300 16.36 -13.97 -14.62
CA GLN A 300 15.68 -12.88 -15.31
C GLN A 300 15.15 -13.27 -16.69
N GLU A 301 15.85 -14.13 -17.42
CA GLU A 301 15.40 -14.63 -18.72
C GLU A 301 14.31 -15.70 -18.56
N ALA A 302 14.45 -16.63 -17.61
CA ALA A 302 13.42 -17.64 -17.33
C ALA A 302 12.10 -17.02 -16.84
N ALA A 303 12.16 -15.99 -16.00
CA ALA A 303 10.98 -15.39 -15.36
C ALA A 303 10.07 -14.55 -16.28
N LYS A 304 10.53 -14.21 -17.50
CA LYS A 304 9.75 -13.35 -18.41
C LYS A 304 8.53 -14.04 -18.99
N ASP A 305 8.59 -15.35 -19.16
CA ASP A 305 7.55 -16.14 -19.85
C ASP A 305 6.94 -17.24 -18.96
N LEU A 306 7.22 -17.18 -17.65
CA LEU A 306 6.73 -18.14 -16.67
C LEU A 306 5.37 -17.71 -16.11
N PRO A 307 4.35 -18.59 -16.08
CA PRO A 307 3.09 -18.29 -15.40
C PRO A 307 3.35 -18.02 -13.92
N CYS A 308 2.60 -17.08 -13.33
CA CYS A 308 2.86 -16.53 -11.99
C CYS A 308 2.85 -17.56 -10.84
N ASN A 309 2.35 -18.77 -11.09
CA ASN A 309 2.27 -19.86 -10.12
C ASN A 309 3.04 -21.10 -10.62
N LEU A 310 4.33 -21.16 -10.30
CA LEU A 310 5.11 -22.38 -10.43
C LEU A 310 4.82 -23.33 -9.26
N PRO A 311 4.70 -24.65 -9.49
CA PRO A 311 4.55 -25.61 -8.41
C PRO A 311 5.79 -25.59 -7.50
N PRO A 312 5.64 -25.83 -6.17
CA PRO A 312 6.77 -25.85 -5.24
C PRO A 312 7.88 -26.81 -5.68
N THR A 313 7.53 -28.01 -6.13
CA THR A 313 8.51 -28.94 -6.69
C THR A 313 7.88 -29.67 -7.88
N GLY A 314 8.51 -29.63 -9.05
CA GLY A 314 7.99 -30.27 -10.26
C GLY A 314 8.66 -29.82 -11.56
N ARG A 315 8.28 -30.45 -12.67
CA ARG A 315 8.70 -30.09 -14.03
C ARG A 315 7.55 -29.35 -14.72
N VAL A 316 7.82 -28.15 -15.22
CA VAL A 316 6.86 -27.30 -15.92
C VAL A 316 7.31 -27.13 -17.37
N VAL A 317 6.39 -27.42 -18.30
CA VAL A 317 6.62 -27.27 -19.73
C VAL A 317 5.74 -26.12 -20.23
N ILE A 318 6.38 -25.07 -20.74
CA ILE A 318 5.69 -23.91 -21.34
C ILE A 318 5.78 -24.05 -22.85
N ARG A 319 4.66 -23.86 -23.53
CA ARG A 319 4.59 -23.86 -25.00
C ARG A 319 4.03 -22.52 -25.46
N HIS A 320 4.76 -21.84 -26.33
CA HIS A 320 4.30 -20.62 -26.98
C HIS A 320 4.05 -20.90 -28.46
N PHE A 321 2.96 -20.37 -29.01
CA PHE A 321 2.60 -20.51 -30.43
C PHE A 321 2.37 -19.12 -31.02
N GLU A 322 2.98 -18.85 -32.16
CA GLU A 322 2.76 -17.61 -32.91
C GLU A 322 1.96 -17.94 -34.19
N GLU A 323 0.75 -17.39 -34.27
CA GLU A 323 -0.17 -17.64 -35.39
C GLU A 323 -0.13 -16.43 -36.34
N LYS A 324 0.21 -16.66 -37.61
CA LYS A 324 0.20 -15.63 -38.66
C LYS A 324 -0.78 -16.05 -39.74
N ASN A 325 -1.76 -15.19 -39.99
CA ASN A 325 -2.80 -15.38 -41.02
C ASN A 325 -3.62 -16.68 -40.89
N GLY A 326 -3.80 -17.18 -39.67
CA GLY A 326 -4.57 -18.40 -39.41
C GLY A 326 -3.79 -19.72 -39.60
N GLU A 327 -2.48 -19.64 -39.84
CA GLU A 327 -1.57 -20.78 -39.77
C GLU A 327 -0.56 -20.59 -38.61
N VAL A 328 -0.36 -21.65 -37.81
CA VAL A 328 0.60 -21.64 -36.70
C VAL A 328 2.00 -21.75 -37.28
N GLY A 329 2.73 -20.62 -37.30
CA GLY A 329 4.01 -20.49 -38.00
C GLY A 329 5.22 -20.90 -37.17
N THR A 330 5.20 -20.72 -35.85
CA THR A 330 6.34 -21.01 -34.97
C THR A 330 5.87 -21.43 -33.59
N TRP A 331 6.50 -22.46 -33.01
CA TRP A 331 6.30 -22.82 -31.62
C TRP A 331 7.62 -22.97 -30.87
N GLU A 332 7.63 -22.52 -29.62
CA GLU A 332 8.77 -22.61 -28.70
C GLU A 332 8.35 -23.44 -27.48
N GLN A 333 9.20 -24.38 -27.04
CA GLN A 333 8.97 -25.14 -25.82
C GLN A 333 10.10 -24.91 -24.82
N LYS A 334 9.73 -24.42 -23.64
CA LYS A 334 10.63 -24.19 -22.52
C LYS A 334 10.32 -25.19 -21.42
N GLU A 335 11.37 -25.74 -20.83
CA GLU A 335 11.25 -26.65 -19.71
C GLU A 335 11.93 -26.09 -18.47
N VAL A 336 11.20 -26.06 -17.37
CA VAL A 336 11.62 -25.48 -16.10
C VAL A 336 11.43 -26.50 -15.00
N VAL A 337 12.50 -26.82 -14.26
CA VAL A 337 12.41 -27.70 -13.08
C VAL A 337 12.47 -26.84 -11.83
N THR A 338 11.49 -27.02 -10.94
CA THR A 338 11.38 -26.32 -9.66
C THR A 338 11.60 -27.25 -8.48
N ARG A 339 12.20 -26.71 -7.41
CA ARG A 339 12.36 -27.37 -6.11
C ARG A 339 12.21 -26.32 -5.00
N ASP A 340 11.31 -26.55 -4.06
CA ASP A 340 10.96 -25.62 -2.98
C ASP A 340 10.68 -24.18 -3.45
N GLY A 341 9.98 -24.06 -4.58
CA GLY A 341 9.59 -22.80 -5.21
C GLY A 341 10.71 -22.10 -5.97
N LYS A 342 11.90 -22.72 -6.11
CA LYS A 342 13.05 -22.17 -6.83
C LYS A 342 13.31 -22.95 -8.12
N ILE A 343 13.64 -22.24 -9.19
CA ILE A 343 14.06 -22.85 -10.46
C ILE A 343 15.48 -23.41 -10.28
N VAL A 344 15.64 -24.69 -10.54
CA VAL A 344 16.93 -25.39 -10.41
C VAL A 344 17.51 -25.81 -11.77
N GLU A 345 16.67 -25.90 -12.81
CA GLU A 345 17.09 -26.24 -14.17
C GLU A 345 16.20 -25.54 -15.20
N PHE A 346 16.79 -25.11 -16.32
CA PHE A 346 16.10 -24.43 -17.43
C PHE A 346 16.68 -24.88 -18.78
N ASN A 347 15.86 -25.47 -19.63
CA ASN A 347 16.25 -25.90 -20.98
C ASN A 347 15.35 -25.24 -22.03
N ASP A 348 15.97 -24.53 -22.97
CA ASP A 348 15.30 -23.85 -24.08
C ASP A 348 15.41 -24.72 -25.34
N ILE A 349 14.27 -25.19 -25.87
CA ILE A 349 14.24 -26.07 -27.03
C ILE A 349 13.39 -25.41 -28.12
N LYS A 350 14.06 -24.92 -29.16
CA LYS A 350 13.44 -24.35 -30.37
C LYS A 350 13.39 -25.40 -31.48
N PHE A 351 12.21 -25.64 -32.03
CA PHE A 351 12.05 -26.41 -33.26
C PHE A 351 11.44 -25.52 -34.35
N ASN A 352 12.16 -25.37 -35.46
CA ASN A 352 11.63 -24.74 -36.66
C ASN A 352 10.95 -25.77 -37.54
N LYS A 353 9.81 -25.39 -38.14
CA LYS A 353 9.47 -25.87 -39.47
C LYS A 353 8.86 -24.75 -40.29
#